data_AF-A0A6P6VJT4-F1
#
_entry.id   AF-A0A6P6VJT4-F1
#
_cell.length_a   1.000
_cell.length_b   1.000
_cell.length_c   1.000
_cell.angle_alpha   90.00
_cell.angle_beta   90.00
_cell.angle_gamma   90.00
#
_symmetry.space_group_name_H-M   'P 1'
#
loop_
_entity.id
_entity.type
_entity.pdbx_description
1 polymer ?
#
loop_
_entity_poly.entity_id
_entity_poly.type
_entity_poly.pdbx_seq_one_letter_code
_entity_poly.pdbx_strand_id
1 'polypeptide(L)'
;MPEEAKLKFETTNPLYPVMVRFGSTIHDKSKQTVLFWRDYLRFFVHPEFYCPDKPQELRDLISEYSQRTRDLASKLLQGITRSLGMEEDYIQKAMDLDHGTQIFAANYYPPCPQPELAIGIPPHTDHGLLTFLLQNGVGGLEIQYRGQWFHVNALPNPIFVNTADQLEVYYSSFTEQG
;
A
#
# COMPACT_ATOMS: atom_id res chain seq x y z
N MET A 1 -4.28 17.31 -9.76
CA MET A 1 -4.17 18.49 -8.87
C MET A 1 -3.07 19.42 -9.39
N PRO A 2 -3.29 20.75 -9.39
CA PRO A 2 -2.22 21.73 -9.54
C PRO A 2 -1.12 21.54 -8.49
N GLU A 3 0.12 21.85 -8.82
CA GLU A 3 1.28 21.66 -7.94
C GLU A 3 1.15 22.42 -6.62
N GLU A 4 0.74 23.69 -6.67
CA GLU A 4 0.47 24.53 -5.49
C GLU A 4 -0.56 23.89 -4.54
N ALA A 5 -1.57 23.21 -5.07
CA ALA A 5 -2.58 22.53 -4.27
C ALA A 5 -2.07 21.23 -3.61
N LYS A 6 -0.96 20.67 -4.10
CA LYS A 6 -0.30 19.49 -3.51
C LYS A 6 0.64 19.89 -2.36
N LEU A 7 1.31 21.04 -2.44
CA LEU A 7 2.28 21.51 -1.44
C LEU A 7 1.71 21.61 -0.03
N LYS A 8 0.41 21.94 0.12
CA LYS A 8 -0.26 21.98 1.44
C LYS A 8 -0.32 20.63 2.17
N PHE A 9 -0.07 19.53 1.46
CA PHE A 9 -0.05 18.17 2.00
C PHE A 9 1.37 17.61 2.12
N GLU A 10 2.40 18.42 1.89
CA GLU A 10 3.78 17.99 2.03
C GLU A 10 4.13 17.79 3.51
N THR A 11 4.52 16.57 3.87
CA THR A 11 4.88 16.22 5.25
C THR A 11 5.71 14.95 5.31
N THR A 12 6.57 14.85 6.32
CA THR A 12 7.34 13.65 6.65
C THR A 12 6.69 12.83 7.77
N ASN A 13 5.63 13.32 8.41
CA ASN A 13 4.98 12.64 9.52
C ASN A 13 4.04 11.52 9.01
N PRO A 14 4.35 10.23 9.25
CA PRO A 14 3.53 9.11 8.78
C PRO A 14 2.12 9.08 9.41
N LEU A 15 1.91 9.76 10.53
CA LEU A 15 0.62 9.86 11.21
C LEU A 15 -0.30 10.92 10.59
N TYR A 16 0.22 11.76 9.68
CA TYR A 16 -0.61 12.77 9.06
C TYR A 16 -1.64 12.13 8.10
N PRO A 17 -2.93 12.52 8.14
CA PRO A 17 -3.97 11.83 7.38
C PRO A 17 -3.87 11.94 5.87
N VAL A 18 -3.23 12.99 5.36
CA VAL A 18 -2.94 13.20 3.94
C VAL A 18 -1.48 13.57 3.78
N MET A 19 -0.81 12.95 2.82
CA MET A 19 0.60 13.16 2.57
C MET A 19 0.86 13.16 1.07
N VAL A 20 1.57 14.18 0.61
CA VAL A 20 2.20 14.22 -0.71
C VAL A 20 3.70 14.30 -0.53
N ARG A 21 4.45 13.54 -1.32
CA ARG A 21 5.90 13.66 -1.42
C ARG A 21 6.31 13.70 -2.88
N PHE A 22 7.19 14.64 -3.20
CA PHE A 22 7.86 14.73 -4.49
C PHE A 22 9.31 14.28 -4.31
N GLY A 23 9.84 13.46 -5.22
CA GLY A 23 11.22 12.98 -5.14
C GLY A 23 11.57 12.40 -3.76
N SER A 24 10.84 11.36 -3.35
CA SER A 24 10.82 10.89 -1.96
C SER A 24 12.23 10.61 -1.41
N THR A 25 12.59 11.21 -0.28
CA THR A 25 13.89 11.01 0.38
C THR A 25 13.82 10.07 1.58
N ILE A 26 14.83 9.21 1.73
CA ILE A 26 15.18 8.60 3.01
C ILE A 26 16.61 9.05 3.36
N HIS A 27 16.82 9.40 4.63
CA HIS A 27 18.15 9.55 5.17
C HIS A 27 18.63 8.17 5.61
N ASP A 28 19.64 7.64 4.92
CA ASP A 28 20.30 6.43 5.39
C ASP A 28 21.01 6.69 6.75
N LYS A 29 21.36 5.63 7.47
CA LYS A 29 22.13 5.67 8.72
C LYS A 29 23.45 6.46 8.58
N SER A 30 23.96 6.59 7.36
CA SER A 30 25.12 7.42 6.98
C SER A 30 24.83 8.91 6.78
N LYS A 31 23.59 9.37 6.97
CA LYS A 31 23.07 10.72 6.64
C LYS A 31 23.13 11.06 5.15
N GLN A 32 23.37 10.10 4.26
CA GLN A 32 23.16 10.32 2.83
C GLN A 32 21.66 10.36 2.53
N THR A 33 21.25 11.41 1.84
CA THR A 33 19.90 11.55 1.30
C THR A 33 19.84 10.79 -0.01
N VAL A 34 19.11 9.68 -0.05
CA VAL A 34 18.81 8.97 -1.30
C VAL A 34 17.45 9.45 -1.80
N LEU A 35 17.40 9.89 -3.05
CA LEU A 35 16.18 10.30 -3.74
C LEU A 35 15.59 9.09 -4.47
N PHE A 36 14.30 8.83 -4.25
CA PHE A 36 13.56 7.84 -5.01
C PHE A 36 12.87 8.50 -6.20
N TRP A 37 12.87 7.80 -7.33
CA TRP A 37 12.30 8.25 -8.59
C TRP A 37 10.78 8.07 -8.60
N ARG A 38 10.12 8.69 -7.62
CA ARG A 38 8.70 8.56 -7.36
C ARG A 38 8.14 9.75 -6.61
N ASP A 39 7.01 10.23 -7.12
CA ASP A 39 6.07 11.06 -6.38
C ASP A 39 4.93 10.19 -5.87
N TYR A 40 4.40 10.47 -4.69
CA TYR A 40 3.22 9.77 -4.21
C TYR A 40 2.25 10.66 -3.44
N LEU A 41 0.98 10.26 -3.50
CA LEU A 41 -0.11 10.78 -2.68
C LEU A 41 -0.62 9.62 -1.83
N ARG A 42 -0.67 9.81 -0.51
CA ARG A 42 -1.20 8.86 0.46
C ARG A 42 -2.24 9.56 1.32
N PHE A 43 -3.34 8.88 1.64
CA PHE A 43 -4.26 9.34 2.68
C PHE A 43 -5.09 8.21 3.28
N PHE A 44 -5.63 8.45 4.47
CA PHE A 44 -6.58 7.55 5.11
C PHE A 44 -7.93 7.59 4.42
N VAL A 45 -8.52 6.42 4.23
CA VAL A 45 -9.86 6.24 3.65
C VAL A 45 -10.81 5.52 4.60
N HIS A 46 -10.32 5.13 5.77
CA HIS A 46 -11.08 4.52 6.88
C HIS A 46 -10.25 4.57 8.17
N PRO A 47 -10.87 4.79 9.35
CA PRO A 47 -12.31 4.98 9.57
C PRO A 47 -12.85 6.32 9.02
N GLU A 48 -11.97 7.30 8.87
CA GLU A 48 -12.30 8.61 8.32
C GLU A 48 -11.75 8.76 6.89
N PHE A 49 -12.48 9.49 6.05
CA PHE A 49 -12.17 9.65 4.64
C PHE A 49 -11.49 11.00 4.36
N TYR A 50 -10.18 10.97 4.16
CA TYR A 50 -9.32 12.14 4.02
C TYR A 50 -8.92 12.46 2.57
N CYS A 51 -9.61 11.88 1.58
CA CYS A 51 -9.30 12.15 0.16
C CYS A 51 -9.38 13.66 -0.15
N PRO A 52 -8.37 14.26 -0.82
CA PRO A 52 -8.44 15.64 -1.27
C PRO A 52 -9.64 15.92 -2.19
N ASP A 53 -10.19 17.14 -2.10
CA ASP A 53 -11.41 17.54 -2.83
C ASP A 53 -11.25 17.71 -4.35
N LYS A 54 -10.01 17.73 -4.87
CA LYS A 54 -9.74 18.00 -6.29
C LYS A 54 -8.87 16.91 -6.91
N PRO A 55 -9.22 16.38 -8.10
CA PRO A 55 -10.49 16.57 -8.82
C PRO A 55 -11.65 15.84 -8.12
N GLN A 56 -12.86 16.39 -8.16
CA GLN A 56 -14.02 15.87 -7.42
C GLN A 56 -14.42 14.48 -7.91
N GLU A 57 -14.30 14.24 -9.21
CA GLU A 57 -14.64 12.96 -9.86
C GLU A 57 -13.81 11.80 -9.28
N LEU A 58 -12.57 12.10 -8.86
CA LEU A 58 -11.68 11.11 -8.29
C LEU A 58 -12.08 10.76 -6.84
N ARG A 59 -12.69 11.70 -6.11
CA ARG A 59 -13.08 11.50 -4.71
C ARG A 59 -14.17 10.42 -4.59
N ASP A 60 -15.21 10.51 -5.40
CA ASP A 60 -16.32 9.54 -5.36
C ASP A 60 -15.86 8.16 -5.83
N LEU A 61 -15.01 8.12 -6.87
CA LEU A 61 -14.39 6.89 -7.35
C LEU A 61 -13.51 6.23 -6.28
N ILE A 62 -12.67 7.00 -5.57
CA ILE A 62 -11.83 6.45 -4.49
C ILE A 62 -12.69 5.97 -3.33
N SER A 63 -13.74 6.71 -2.96
CA SER A 63 -14.65 6.28 -1.89
C SER A 63 -15.29 4.92 -2.21
N GLU A 64 -15.83 4.76 -3.43
CA GLU A 64 -16.40 3.49 -3.87
C GLU A 64 -15.33 2.38 -3.93
N TYR A 65 -14.17 2.67 -4.53
CA TYR A 65 -13.07 1.71 -4.63
C TYR A 65 -12.57 1.25 -3.24
N SER A 66 -12.41 2.18 -2.31
CA SER A 66 -11.98 1.89 -0.94
C SER A 66 -12.98 1.02 -0.20
N GLN A 67 -14.29 1.29 -0.34
CA GLN A 67 -15.32 0.43 0.25
C GLN A 67 -15.28 -0.99 -0.33
N ARG A 68 -15.28 -1.11 -1.67
CA ARG A 68 -15.26 -2.42 -2.35
C ARG A 68 -14.03 -3.25 -2.01
N THR A 69 -12.86 -2.60 -1.89
CA THR A 69 -11.62 -3.30 -1.51
C THR A 69 -11.58 -3.67 -0.04
N ARG A 70 -12.18 -2.88 0.86
CA ARG A 70 -12.35 -3.25 2.27
C ARG A 70 -13.23 -4.48 2.43
N ASP A 71 -14.35 -4.52 1.70
CA ASP A 71 -15.26 -5.67 1.70
C ASP A 71 -14.57 -6.93 1.14
N LEU A 72 -13.76 -6.77 0.08
CA LEU A 72 -12.95 -7.86 -0.47
C LEU A 72 -11.88 -8.33 0.50
N ALA A 73 -11.18 -7.41 1.19
CA ALA A 73 -10.19 -7.73 2.20
C ALA A 73 -10.81 -8.57 3.34
N SER A 74 -11.99 -8.19 3.83
CA SER A 74 -12.71 -8.95 4.84
C SER A 74 -12.98 -10.40 4.39
N LYS A 75 -13.50 -10.58 3.16
CA LYS A 75 -13.76 -11.92 2.59
C LYS A 75 -12.49 -12.75 2.39
N LEU A 76 -11.41 -12.13 1.92
CA LEU A 76 -10.13 -12.81 1.76
C LEU A 76 -9.56 -13.24 3.12
N LEU A 77 -9.61 -12.37 4.13
CA LEU A 77 -9.16 -12.71 5.48
C LEU A 77 -9.98 -13.86 6.08
N GLN A 78 -11.31 -13.87 5.90
CA GLN A 78 -12.17 -15.00 6.29
C GLN A 78 -11.80 -16.31 5.57
N GLY A 79 -11.49 -16.23 4.27
CA GLY A 79 -11.02 -17.37 3.49
C GLY A 79 -9.69 -17.92 4.01
N ILE A 80 -8.75 -17.03 4.33
CA ILE A 80 -7.43 -17.43 4.85
C ILE A 80 -7.57 -18.02 6.25
N THR A 81 -8.32 -17.41 7.18
CA THR A 81 -8.56 -17.97 8.54
C THR A 81 -9.18 -19.35 8.47
N ARG A 82 -10.20 -19.52 7.63
CA ARG A 82 -10.82 -20.83 7.41
C ARG A 82 -9.85 -21.86 6.84
N SER A 83 -9.00 -21.48 5.90
CA SER A 83 -8.01 -22.40 5.31
C SER A 83 -7.00 -22.92 6.35
N LEU A 84 -6.84 -22.20 7.45
CA LEU A 84 -6.01 -22.55 8.60
C LEU A 84 -6.78 -23.30 9.70
N GLY A 85 -8.06 -23.63 9.48
CA GLY A 85 -8.90 -24.34 10.44
C GLY A 85 -9.42 -23.48 11.59
N MET A 86 -9.38 -22.15 11.45
CA MET A 86 -9.87 -21.20 12.46
C MET A 86 -11.31 -20.77 12.17
N GLU A 87 -11.95 -20.15 13.17
CA GLU A 87 -13.24 -19.48 12.95
C GLU A 87 -13.08 -18.35 11.92
N GLU A 88 -14.06 -18.23 11.00
CA GLU A 88 -13.98 -17.32 9.86
C GLU A 88 -13.75 -15.86 10.30
N ASP A 89 -14.36 -15.44 11.40
CA ASP A 89 -14.28 -14.07 11.93
C ASP A 89 -13.15 -13.85 12.97
N TYR A 90 -12.25 -14.81 13.14
CA TYR A 90 -11.18 -14.73 14.15
C TYR A 90 -10.30 -13.48 13.99
N ILE A 91 -9.72 -13.26 12.80
CA ILE A 91 -8.89 -12.08 12.55
C ILE A 91 -9.73 -10.79 12.65
N GLN A 92 -10.99 -10.84 12.23
CA GLN A 92 -11.89 -9.69 12.32
C GLN A 92 -12.06 -9.21 13.77
N LYS A 93 -12.29 -10.14 14.70
CA LYS A 93 -12.41 -9.87 16.13
C LYS A 93 -11.06 -9.47 16.75
N ALA A 94 -10.00 -10.21 16.46
CA ALA A 94 -8.68 -10.00 17.07
C ALA A 94 -8.08 -8.64 16.71
N MET A 95 -8.36 -8.16 15.49
CA MET A 95 -7.80 -6.91 14.96
C MET A 95 -8.78 -5.73 14.95
N ASP A 96 -10.01 -5.93 15.43
CA ASP A 96 -11.08 -4.92 15.38
C ASP A 96 -11.18 -4.26 13.99
N LEU A 97 -11.33 -5.08 12.93
CA LEU A 97 -11.22 -4.59 11.55
C LEU A 97 -12.25 -3.52 11.21
N ASP A 98 -13.38 -3.50 11.91
CA ASP A 98 -14.43 -2.50 11.73
C ASP A 98 -13.91 -1.09 12.06
N HIS A 99 -13.01 -0.98 13.05
CA HIS A 99 -12.28 0.26 13.40
C HIS A 99 -10.84 0.28 12.87
N GLY A 100 -10.47 -0.70 12.02
CA GLY A 100 -9.15 -0.80 11.42
C GLY A 100 -8.80 0.40 10.53
N THR A 101 -7.56 0.46 10.06
CA THR A 101 -7.12 1.53 9.15
C THR A 101 -7.06 1.02 7.72
N GLN A 102 -7.57 1.80 6.77
CA GLN A 102 -7.29 1.60 5.34
C GLN A 102 -6.63 2.86 4.77
N ILE A 103 -5.56 2.63 4.00
CA ILE A 103 -4.75 3.67 3.38
C ILE A 103 -4.88 3.54 1.87
N PHE A 104 -5.16 4.64 1.18
CA PHE A 104 -5.00 4.73 -0.26
C PHE A 104 -3.66 5.37 -0.59
N ALA A 105 -2.93 4.80 -1.55
CA ALA A 105 -1.70 5.37 -2.07
C ALA A 105 -1.69 5.34 -3.60
N ALA A 106 -1.46 6.49 -4.23
CA ALA A 106 -1.19 6.62 -5.65
C ALA A 106 0.28 6.96 -5.85
N ASN A 107 0.99 6.09 -6.55
CA ASN A 107 2.40 6.26 -6.89
C ASN A 107 2.53 6.71 -8.35
N TYR A 108 3.33 7.74 -8.59
CA TYR A 108 3.67 8.23 -9.92
C TYR A 108 5.17 8.12 -10.14
N TYR A 109 5.54 7.35 -11.17
CA TYR A 109 6.93 7.12 -11.57
C TYR A 109 7.17 7.81 -12.91
N PRO A 110 7.76 9.02 -12.93
CA PRO A 110 8.06 9.70 -14.19
C PRO A 110 9.12 8.92 -14.99
N PRO A 111 9.20 9.08 -16.33
CA PRO A 111 10.30 8.53 -17.11
C PRO A 111 11.66 8.92 -16.53
N CYS A 112 12.56 7.94 -16.38
CA CYS A 112 13.91 8.16 -15.85
C CYS A 112 14.93 8.11 -17.00
N PRO A 113 15.85 9.10 -17.13
CA PRO A 113 16.88 9.07 -18.16
C PRO A 113 17.98 8.03 -17.90
N GLN A 114 18.15 7.59 -16.64
CA GLN A 114 19.16 6.62 -16.22
C GLN A 114 18.54 5.58 -15.25
N PRO A 115 17.62 4.73 -15.74
CA PRO A 115 16.85 3.81 -14.88
C PRO A 115 17.73 2.80 -14.13
N GLU A 116 18.92 2.49 -14.63
CA GLU A 116 19.91 1.63 -13.98
C GLU A 116 20.54 2.23 -12.71
N LEU A 117 20.42 3.54 -12.52
CA LEU A 117 20.94 4.28 -11.35
C LEU A 117 19.81 4.77 -10.42
N ALA A 118 18.56 4.49 -10.74
CA ALA A 118 17.40 5.02 -10.04
C ALA A 118 16.50 3.90 -9.52
N ILE A 119 15.78 4.18 -8.43
CA ILE A 119 14.80 3.25 -7.88
C ILE A 119 13.50 3.99 -7.53
N GLY A 120 12.37 3.42 -7.93
CA GLY A 120 11.05 4.00 -7.64
C GLY A 120 10.63 3.80 -6.19
N ILE A 121 10.68 2.56 -5.71
CA ILE A 121 10.52 2.20 -4.29
C ILE A 121 11.62 1.22 -3.92
N PRO A 122 12.37 1.44 -2.83
CA PRO A 122 13.39 0.48 -2.37
C PRO A 122 12.77 -0.86 -1.96
N PRO A 123 13.59 -1.93 -1.87
CA PRO A 123 13.17 -3.19 -1.27
C PRO A 123 12.54 -2.97 0.11
N HIS A 124 11.34 -3.49 0.32
CA HIS A 124 10.59 -3.41 1.57
C HIS A 124 9.58 -4.56 1.66
N THR A 125 9.01 -4.74 2.85
CA THR A 125 7.76 -5.47 3.06
C THR A 125 6.66 -4.47 3.39
N ASP A 126 5.42 -4.86 3.13
CA ASP A 126 4.27 -4.03 3.43
C ASP A 126 3.86 -4.18 4.90
N HIS A 127 3.52 -3.06 5.52
CA HIS A 127 2.88 -3.08 6.84
C HIS A 127 1.37 -3.23 6.69
N GLY A 128 0.76 -4.01 7.58
CA GLY A 128 -0.69 -4.24 7.61
C GLY A 128 -1.05 -5.69 7.40
N LEU A 129 -2.28 -5.93 6.96
CA LEU A 129 -2.80 -7.29 6.74
C LEU A 129 -2.70 -7.72 5.27
N LEU A 130 -3.24 -6.90 4.37
CA LEU A 130 -3.27 -7.14 2.93
C LEU A 130 -3.05 -5.83 2.18
N THR A 131 -2.31 -5.89 1.08
CA THR A 131 -2.17 -4.79 0.11
C THR A 131 -2.88 -5.17 -1.19
N PHE A 132 -3.63 -4.22 -1.75
CA PHE A 132 -4.28 -4.33 -3.06
C PHE A 132 -3.63 -3.35 -4.01
N LEU A 133 -2.97 -3.86 -5.05
CA LEU A 133 -2.21 -3.07 -6.01
C LEU A 133 -2.83 -3.16 -7.40
N LEU A 134 -3.17 -1.99 -7.96
CA LEU A 134 -3.47 -1.82 -9.38
C LEU A 134 -2.29 -1.18 -10.10
N GLN A 135 -2.00 -1.68 -11.30
CA GLN A 135 -0.98 -1.14 -12.18
C GLN A 135 -1.63 -0.55 -13.43
N ASN A 136 -0.98 0.45 -14.03
CA ASN A 136 -1.44 1.14 -15.24
C ASN A 136 -1.00 0.44 -16.54
N GLY A 137 -0.65 -0.85 -16.47
CA GLY A 137 -0.11 -1.62 -17.60
C GLY A 137 1.38 -1.38 -17.88
N VAL A 138 2.03 -0.42 -17.23
CA VAL A 138 3.49 -0.28 -17.24
C VAL A 138 4.08 -1.20 -16.17
N GLY A 139 5.05 -2.03 -16.57
CA GLY A 139 5.77 -2.91 -15.64
C GLY A 139 6.63 -2.15 -14.64
N GLY A 140 7.28 -2.87 -13.72
CA GLY A 140 8.21 -2.30 -12.74
C GLY A 140 8.10 -2.88 -11.33
N LEU A 141 7.03 -3.63 -11.04
CA LEU A 141 6.94 -4.40 -9.82
C LEU A 141 7.89 -5.61 -9.88
N GLU A 142 8.72 -5.75 -8.86
CA GLU A 142 9.57 -6.91 -8.63
C GLU A 142 9.25 -7.49 -7.25
N ILE A 143 9.27 -8.83 -7.15
CA ILE A 143 9.13 -9.55 -5.88
C ILE A 143 10.38 -10.36 -5.61
N GLN A 144 10.81 -10.39 -4.35
CA GLN A 144 11.94 -11.21 -3.94
C GLN A 144 11.45 -12.57 -3.42
N TYR A 145 11.97 -13.66 -3.98
CA TYR A 145 11.74 -15.01 -3.50
C TYR A 145 13.06 -15.75 -3.39
N ARG A 146 13.39 -16.24 -2.18
CA ARG A 146 14.64 -16.97 -1.89
C ARG A 146 15.90 -16.22 -2.36
N GLY A 147 15.94 -14.91 -2.13
CA GLY A 147 17.07 -14.05 -2.48
C GLY A 147 17.17 -13.69 -3.97
N GLN A 148 16.23 -14.13 -4.81
CA GLN A 148 16.16 -13.79 -6.23
C GLN A 148 15.00 -12.86 -6.51
N TRP A 149 15.20 -11.89 -7.40
CA TRP A 149 14.17 -10.94 -7.84
C TRP A 149 13.45 -11.46 -9.07
N PHE A 150 12.13 -11.35 -9.07
CA PHE A 150 11.25 -11.76 -10.16
C PHE A 150 10.38 -10.60 -10.60
N HIS A 151 10.37 -10.31 -11.90
CA HIS A 151 9.45 -9.34 -12.48
C HIS A 151 8.02 -9.86 -12.45
N VAL A 152 7.10 -9.02 -12.01
CA VAL A 152 5.67 -9.30 -12.12
C VAL A 152 5.17 -8.79 -13.47
N ASN A 153 4.54 -9.69 -14.24
CA ASN A 153 3.99 -9.35 -15.54
C ASN A 153 2.85 -8.33 -15.37
N ALA A 154 2.94 -7.22 -16.11
CA ALA A 154 1.87 -6.24 -16.20
C ALA A 154 0.73 -6.81 -17.07
N LEU A 155 -0.16 -7.58 -16.45
CA LEU A 155 -1.37 -8.06 -17.11
C LEU A 155 -2.36 -6.89 -17.29
N PRO A 156 -3.30 -6.97 -18.24
CA PRO A 156 -4.41 -6.02 -18.33
C PRO A 156 -5.40 -6.23 -17.18
N ASN A 157 -5.68 -5.17 -16.43
CA ASN A 157 -6.68 -5.13 -15.34
C ASN A 157 -6.54 -6.15 -14.17
N PRO A 158 -5.33 -6.59 -13.74
CA PRO A 158 -5.20 -7.38 -12.52
C PRO A 158 -5.30 -6.48 -11.28
N ILE A 159 -5.82 -7.05 -10.19
CA ILE A 159 -5.57 -6.55 -8.84
C ILE A 159 -4.59 -7.53 -8.20
N PHE A 160 -3.36 -7.09 -7.96
CA PHE A 160 -2.39 -7.87 -7.21
C PHE A 160 -2.71 -7.76 -5.72
N VAL A 161 -2.69 -8.90 -5.04
CA VAL A 161 -2.89 -8.96 -3.60
C VAL A 161 -1.69 -9.64 -2.98
N ASN A 162 -1.04 -8.98 -2.03
CA ASN A 162 0.00 -9.58 -1.21
C ASN A 162 -0.36 -9.50 0.28
N THR A 163 0.12 -10.48 1.02
CA THR A 163 0.11 -10.47 2.48
C THR A 163 1.14 -9.46 2.99
N ALA A 164 0.90 -8.96 4.19
CA ALA A 164 1.71 -7.94 4.84
C ALA A 164 2.11 -8.37 6.26
N ASP A 165 3.06 -7.64 6.87
CA ASP A 165 3.77 -8.06 8.08
C ASP A 165 2.85 -8.43 9.25
N GLN A 166 1.74 -7.70 9.47
CA GLN A 166 0.86 -7.97 10.62
C GLN A 166 0.16 -9.31 10.44
N LEU A 167 -0.26 -9.63 9.21
CA LEU A 167 -0.88 -10.92 8.93
C LEU A 167 0.08 -12.07 9.20
N GLU A 168 1.35 -11.92 8.80
CA GLU A 168 2.41 -12.90 9.06
C GLU A 168 2.71 -13.10 10.55
N VAL A 169 2.78 -12.02 11.33
CA VAL A 169 2.98 -12.08 12.79
C VAL A 169 1.82 -12.80 13.47
N TYR A 170 0.58 -12.49 13.09
CA TYR A 170 -0.60 -13.16 13.63
C TYR A 170 -0.60 -14.65 13.31
N TYR A 171 -0.11 -15.06 12.14
CA TYR A 171 0.00 -16.48 11.81
C TYR A 171 1.16 -17.19 12.51
N SER A 172 2.33 -16.57 12.58
CA SER A 172 3.51 -17.16 13.21
C SER A 172 3.27 -17.44 14.69
N SER A 173 2.60 -16.51 15.39
CA SER A 173 2.23 -16.68 16.80
C SER A 173 1.23 -17.81 17.05
N PHE A 174 0.47 -18.23 16.03
CA PHE A 174 -0.43 -19.38 16.12
C PHE A 174 0.30 -20.71 15.86
N THR A 175 1.19 -20.76 14.86
CA THR A 175 1.94 -21.99 14.55
C THR A 175 2.92 -22.41 15.64
N GLU A 176 3.37 -21.48 16.48
CA GLU A 176 4.21 -21.80 17.64
C GLU A 176 3.42 -22.37 18.84
N GLN A 177 2.09 -22.32 18.80
CA GLN A 177 1.21 -22.85 19.86
C GLN A 177 0.60 -24.23 19.52
N GLY A 178 0.86 -24.76 18.31
CA GLY A 178 0.31 -26.02 17.80
C GLY A 178 1.28 -27.20 17.83
#